data_AF-A0A017TBZ6-F1
#
_entry.id   AF-A0A017TBZ6-F1
#
_cell.length_a   1.000
_cell.length_b   1.000
_cell.length_c   1.000
_cell.angle_alpha   90.00
_cell.angle_beta   90.00
_cell.angle_gamma   90.00
#
_symmetry.space_group_name_H-M   'P 1'
#
loop_
_entity.id
_entity.type
_entity.pdbx_description
1 polymer ?
#
loop_
_entity_poly.entity_id
_entity_poly.type
_entity_poly.pdbx_seq_one_letter_code
_entity_poly.pdbx_strand_id
1 'polypeptide(L)'
;MHKLAASASRPLPVLVFLHGINAELIRYRWMGGGQEGDVRRIVSELMESGRIPPVLVAAPSAIVPAATAVARTSWPHFDLARFLDLTTARLGRMATLDRERILVAGHSGGGCNASGGVVSAALASPPVHAALVIDGCMEPDFASAIARAPATTHVIVSWQTQSWARRPFGAFERAFRREEVLRPAAPGVLRELEHLRPTEPMPHDAMVPLVLQRWLPALLSSDALPDLPCVSP
;
A
#
# COMPACT_ATOMS: atom_id res chain seq x y z
N MET A 1 8.67 -16.47 8.15
CA MET A 1 7.20 -16.32 8.29
C MET A 1 6.91 -16.19 9.78
N HIS A 2 6.08 -15.23 10.19
CA HIS A 2 5.79 -14.99 11.61
C HIS A 2 5.00 -16.16 12.22
N LYS A 3 5.21 -16.48 13.50
CA LYS A 3 4.60 -17.66 14.16
C LYS A 3 3.07 -17.62 14.12
N LEU A 4 2.48 -16.44 14.38
CA LEU A 4 1.01 -16.25 14.36
C LEU A 4 0.39 -16.50 12.97
N ALA A 5 1.12 -16.19 11.90
CA ALA A 5 0.66 -16.45 10.54
C ALA A 5 0.82 -17.94 10.18
N ALA A 6 1.87 -18.59 10.65
CA ALA A 6 2.13 -20.02 10.40
C ALA A 6 1.14 -20.96 11.09
N SER A 7 0.54 -20.52 12.19
CA SER A 7 -0.48 -21.30 12.91
C SER A 7 -1.90 -21.05 12.42
N ALA A 8 -2.11 -20.12 11.46
CA ALA A 8 -3.44 -19.78 11.00
C ALA A 8 -3.98 -20.84 10.03
N SER A 9 -5.15 -21.40 10.33
CA SER A 9 -5.86 -22.35 9.47
C SER A 9 -6.70 -21.67 8.38
N ARG A 10 -6.83 -20.35 8.43
CA ARG A 10 -7.65 -19.53 7.52
C ARG A 10 -6.77 -18.78 6.52
N PRO A 11 -7.28 -18.45 5.31
CA PRO A 11 -6.63 -17.51 4.42
C PRO A 11 -6.30 -16.20 5.15
N LEU A 12 -5.12 -15.65 4.88
CA LEU A 12 -4.59 -14.47 5.55
C LEU A 12 -4.61 -13.27 4.59
N PRO A 13 -5.02 -12.07 5.06
CA PRO A 13 -4.81 -10.83 4.32
C PRO A 13 -3.34 -10.67 3.93
N VAL A 14 -3.08 -9.91 2.87
CA VAL A 14 -1.71 -9.62 2.44
C VAL A 14 -1.47 -8.13 2.28
N LEU A 15 -0.37 -7.65 2.85
CA LEU A 15 0.21 -6.35 2.55
C LEU A 15 1.34 -6.52 1.53
N VAL A 16 1.13 -6.00 0.33
CA VAL A 16 2.16 -5.86 -0.71
C VAL A 16 2.79 -4.47 -0.61
N PHE A 17 4.09 -4.41 -0.33
CA PHE A 17 4.81 -3.14 -0.17
C PHE A 17 5.72 -2.85 -1.36
N LEU A 18 5.52 -1.69 -2.00
CA LEU A 18 6.33 -1.19 -3.10
C LEU A 18 7.25 -0.08 -2.59
N HIS A 19 8.54 -0.34 -2.60
CA HIS A 19 9.55 0.63 -2.15
C HIS A 19 9.68 1.82 -3.12
N GLY A 20 10.33 2.88 -2.64
CA GLY A 20 10.64 4.08 -3.39
C GLY A 20 11.72 3.91 -4.45
N ILE A 21 12.41 5.01 -4.77
CA ILE A 21 13.61 4.97 -5.60
C ILE A 21 14.67 4.06 -4.96
N ASN A 22 15.49 3.41 -5.77
CA ASN A 22 16.50 2.47 -5.30
C ASN A 22 17.79 2.62 -6.10
N ALA A 23 18.46 3.76 -5.93
CA ALA A 23 19.69 4.08 -6.65
C ALA A 23 20.83 3.09 -6.36
N GLU A 24 20.86 2.56 -5.14
CA GLU A 24 21.84 1.58 -4.68
C GLU A 24 21.53 0.13 -5.11
N LEU A 25 20.39 -0.08 -5.78
CA LEU A 25 19.94 -1.40 -6.26
C LEU A 25 19.88 -2.46 -5.14
N ILE A 26 19.53 -2.03 -3.93
CA ILE A 26 19.40 -2.89 -2.76
C ILE A 26 18.27 -3.88 -2.99
N ARG A 27 18.60 -5.18 -2.92
CA ARG A 27 17.61 -6.25 -3.01
C ARG A 27 16.79 -6.28 -1.72
N TYR A 28 15.46 -6.37 -1.84
CA TYR A 28 14.55 -6.40 -0.69
C TYR A 28 14.70 -5.19 0.25
N ARG A 29 14.93 -4.00 -0.32
CA ARG A 29 14.84 -2.71 0.40
C ARG A 29 13.51 -2.65 1.18
N TRP A 30 13.50 -2.09 2.39
CA TRP A 30 12.38 -2.14 3.35
C TRP A 30 11.98 -3.52 3.92
N MET A 31 12.66 -4.60 3.51
CA MET A 31 12.40 -5.98 3.96
C MET A 31 13.66 -6.64 4.52
N GLY A 32 14.49 -5.83 5.19
CA GLY A 32 15.76 -6.23 5.80
C GLY A 32 16.99 -6.17 4.89
N GLY A 33 16.85 -5.70 3.65
CA GLY A 33 17.98 -5.48 2.75
C GLY A 33 18.61 -4.08 2.85
N GLY A 34 17.84 -3.06 3.25
CA GLY A 34 18.29 -1.68 3.35
C GLY A 34 18.53 -1.23 4.79
N GLN A 35 18.90 0.06 4.96
CA GLN A 35 19.14 0.70 6.27
C GLN A 35 17.92 1.50 6.75
N GLU A 36 16.80 1.44 6.03
CA GLU A 36 15.54 2.03 6.48
C GLU A 36 14.91 1.19 7.60
N GLY A 37 13.61 1.41 7.85
CA GLY A 37 12.81 0.47 8.61
C GLY A 37 12.65 -0.90 7.92
N ASP A 38 12.06 -1.84 8.65
CA ASP A 38 11.66 -3.15 8.12
C ASP A 38 10.15 -3.30 8.27
N VAL A 39 9.43 -3.35 7.15
CA VAL A 39 7.97 -3.46 7.13
C VAL A 39 7.50 -4.73 7.84
N ARG A 40 8.28 -5.82 7.75
CA ARG A 40 7.95 -7.07 8.45
C ARG A 40 7.96 -6.86 9.95
N ARG A 41 8.96 -6.14 10.47
CA ARG A 41 9.08 -5.84 11.90
C ARG A 41 7.94 -4.93 12.36
N ILE A 42 7.68 -3.85 11.62
CA ILE A 42 6.58 -2.90 11.92
C ILE A 42 5.24 -3.63 12.01
N VAL A 43 4.94 -4.50 11.05
CA VAL A 43 3.68 -5.27 11.01
C VAL A 43 3.67 -6.37 12.08
N SER A 44 4.81 -7.02 12.35
CA SER A 44 4.93 -8.01 13.44
C SER A 44 4.58 -7.39 14.79
N GLU A 45 5.12 -6.21 15.10
CA GLU A 45 4.84 -5.49 16.35
C GLU A 45 3.33 -5.16 16.51
N LEU A 46 2.65 -4.81 15.41
CA LEU A 46 1.19 -4.60 15.41
C LEU A 46 0.41 -5.90 15.65
N MET A 47 0.86 -7.01 15.09
CA MET A 47 0.25 -8.32 15.32
C MET A 47 0.48 -8.82 16.75
N GLU A 48 1.69 -8.70 17.26
CA GLU A 48 2.09 -9.12 18.61
C GLU A 48 1.38 -8.32 19.70
N SER A 49 1.14 -7.03 19.45
CA SER A 49 0.33 -6.17 20.33
C SER A 49 -1.18 -6.36 20.19
N GLY A 50 -1.63 -7.25 19.30
CA GLY A 50 -3.05 -7.53 19.07
C GLY A 50 -3.82 -6.40 18.37
N ARG A 51 -3.12 -5.41 17.81
CA ARG A 51 -3.74 -4.25 17.12
C ARG A 51 -4.27 -4.61 15.73
N ILE A 52 -3.73 -5.66 15.12
CA ILE A 52 -4.20 -6.20 13.83
C ILE A 52 -4.24 -7.73 13.90
N PRO A 53 -5.11 -8.38 13.09
CA PRO A 53 -5.05 -9.84 12.94
C PRO A 53 -3.75 -10.27 12.21
N PRO A 54 -3.42 -11.58 12.23
CA PRO A 54 -2.33 -12.10 11.43
C PRO A 54 -2.46 -11.72 9.95
N VAL A 55 -1.37 -11.23 9.36
CA VAL A 55 -1.30 -10.76 7.97
C VAL A 55 0.00 -11.25 7.33
N LEU A 56 -0.02 -11.51 6.03
CA LEU A 56 1.16 -11.78 5.23
C LEU A 56 1.77 -10.47 4.76
N VAL A 57 3.10 -10.32 4.88
CA VAL A 57 3.82 -9.19 4.29
C VAL A 57 4.66 -9.70 3.13
N ALA A 58 4.43 -9.11 1.96
CA ALA A 58 5.15 -9.42 0.74
C ALA A 58 5.65 -8.12 0.09
N ALA A 59 6.77 -8.20 -0.62
CA ALA A 59 7.30 -7.06 -1.35
C ALA A 59 8.07 -7.56 -2.56
N PRO A 60 7.74 -7.09 -3.77
CA PRO A 60 8.64 -7.26 -4.92
C PRO A 60 9.94 -6.48 -4.66
N SER A 61 11.02 -6.94 -5.28
CA SER A 61 12.28 -6.21 -5.29
C SER A 61 12.53 -5.69 -6.69
N ALA A 62 12.73 -4.38 -6.83
CA ALA A 62 13.16 -3.78 -8.09
C ALA A 62 14.61 -3.29 -7.94
N ILE A 63 15.50 -3.94 -8.69
CA ILE A 63 16.95 -3.66 -8.75
C ILE A 63 17.40 -3.32 -10.18
N VAL A 64 16.44 -2.98 -11.04
CA VAL A 64 16.70 -2.54 -12.42
C VAL A 64 16.60 -1.02 -12.42
N PRO A 65 17.69 -0.28 -12.71
CA PRO A 65 17.71 1.18 -12.62
C PRO A 65 16.55 1.86 -13.36
N ALA A 66 16.21 1.38 -14.56
CA ALA A 66 15.11 1.94 -15.37
C ALA A 66 13.74 1.87 -14.67
N ALA A 67 13.56 0.95 -13.71
CA ALA A 67 12.32 0.77 -12.96
C ALA A 67 12.32 1.49 -11.59
N THR A 68 13.44 2.09 -11.17
CA THR A 68 13.61 2.62 -9.80
C THR A 68 14.44 3.91 -9.67
N ALA A 69 15.01 4.43 -10.75
CA ALA A 69 15.84 5.64 -10.71
C ALA A 69 15.02 6.93 -10.58
N VAL A 70 13.83 6.98 -11.18
CA VAL A 70 13.00 8.18 -11.25
C VAL A 70 11.62 7.88 -10.67
N ALA A 71 11.26 8.54 -9.57
CA ALA A 71 10.04 8.27 -8.82
C ALA A 71 8.77 8.27 -9.70
N ARG A 72 8.63 9.21 -10.63
CA ARG A 72 7.44 9.35 -11.51
C ARG A 72 7.28 8.19 -12.50
N THR A 73 8.35 7.47 -12.81
CA THR A 73 8.35 6.35 -13.76
C THR A 73 8.72 5.03 -13.10
N SER A 74 8.91 5.01 -11.77
CA SER A 74 9.17 3.79 -11.02
C SER A 74 8.02 2.81 -11.16
N TRP A 75 8.34 1.51 -11.14
CA TRP A 75 7.35 0.43 -11.25
C TRP A 75 6.44 0.49 -12.49
N PRO A 76 6.98 0.66 -13.72
CA PRO A 76 6.18 0.91 -14.93
C PRO A 76 5.27 -0.25 -15.32
N HIS A 77 5.60 -1.48 -14.93
CA HIS A 77 4.89 -2.70 -15.30
C HIS A 77 4.70 -3.63 -14.09
N PHE A 78 4.40 -3.07 -12.92
CA PHE A 78 4.13 -3.92 -11.76
C PHE A 78 2.81 -4.68 -11.97
N ASP A 79 2.93 -5.99 -12.16
CA ASP A 79 1.83 -6.94 -12.30
C ASP A 79 1.52 -7.57 -10.95
N LEU A 80 0.48 -7.05 -10.29
CA LEU A 80 0.05 -7.51 -8.98
C LEU A 80 -0.44 -8.97 -9.03
N ALA A 81 -1.22 -9.35 -10.04
CA ALA A 81 -1.79 -10.68 -10.15
C ALA A 81 -0.69 -11.74 -10.24
N ARG A 82 0.27 -11.54 -11.16
CA ARG A 82 1.43 -12.42 -11.29
C ARG A 82 2.26 -12.44 -10.02
N PHE A 83 2.44 -11.30 -9.35
CA PHE A 83 3.17 -11.25 -8.08
C PHE A 83 2.49 -12.09 -6.99
N LEU A 84 1.17 -12.00 -6.86
CA LEU A 84 0.39 -12.78 -5.89
C LEU A 84 0.41 -14.27 -6.22
N ASP A 85 0.31 -14.65 -7.50
CA ASP A 85 0.42 -16.06 -7.93
C ASP A 85 1.80 -16.66 -7.57
N LEU A 86 2.87 -15.92 -7.85
CA LEU A 86 4.23 -16.33 -7.47
C LEU A 86 4.40 -16.39 -5.95
N THR A 87 3.75 -15.49 -5.21
CA THR A 87 3.77 -15.49 -3.74
C THR A 87 3.04 -16.72 -3.20
N THR A 88 1.84 -17.05 -3.70
CA THR A 88 1.09 -18.26 -3.35
C THR A 88 1.93 -19.52 -3.63
N ALA A 89 2.53 -19.61 -4.82
CA ALA A 89 3.37 -20.74 -5.18
C ALA A 89 4.57 -20.86 -4.23
N ARG A 90 5.19 -19.74 -3.84
CA ARG A 90 6.34 -19.73 -2.92
C ARG A 90 5.96 -20.11 -1.49
N LEU A 91 4.77 -19.74 -1.02
CA LEU A 91 4.24 -20.11 0.29
C LEU A 91 3.89 -21.61 0.34
N GLY A 92 3.39 -22.18 -0.76
CA GLY A 92 3.00 -23.58 -0.81
C GLY A 92 1.97 -23.92 0.26
N ARG A 93 2.26 -24.90 1.13
CA ARG A 93 1.36 -25.30 2.23
C ARG A 93 1.55 -24.48 3.52
N MET A 94 2.46 -23.51 3.53
CA MET A 94 2.80 -22.76 4.75
C MET A 94 1.69 -21.79 5.15
N ALA A 95 1.05 -21.14 4.18
CA ALA A 95 -0.04 -20.20 4.41
C ALA A 95 -0.86 -20.04 3.11
N THR A 96 -2.13 -19.67 3.25
CA THR A 96 -3.00 -19.34 2.13
C THR A 96 -3.27 -17.83 2.11
N LEU A 97 -3.25 -17.23 0.92
CA LEU A 97 -3.59 -15.83 0.71
C LEU A 97 -5.11 -15.65 0.65
N ASP A 98 -5.62 -14.70 1.41
CA ASP A 98 -6.95 -14.14 1.21
C ASP A 98 -6.90 -13.16 0.04
N ARG A 99 -7.53 -13.54 -1.08
CA ARG A 99 -7.55 -12.73 -2.31
C ARG A 99 -8.57 -11.60 -2.28
N GLU A 100 -9.44 -11.55 -1.29
CA GLU A 100 -10.39 -10.45 -1.09
C GLU A 100 -9.76 -9.36 -0.22
N ARG A 101 -8.76 -9.72 0.61
CA ARG A 101 -8.09 -8.80 1.54
C ARG A 101 -6.65 -8.51 1.14
N ILE A 102 -6.49 -8.00 -0.08
CA ILE A 102 -5.21 -7.54 -0.63
C ILE A 102 -5.04 -6.04 -0.33
N LEU A 103 -3.98 -5.67 0.38
CA LEU A 103 -3.57 -4.30 0.61
C LEU A 103 -2.29 -4.03 -0.17
N VAL A 104 -2.21 -2.91 -0.87
CA VAL A 104 -1.01 -2.47 -1.57
C VAL A 104 -0.57 -1.12 -1.02
N ALA A 105 0.66 -1.03 -0.56
CA ALA A 105 1.26 0.21 -0.09
C ALA A 105 2.41 0.61 -1.02
N GLY A 106 2.36 1.83 -1.55
CA GLY A 106 3.44 2.43 -2.33
C GLY A 106 4.09 3.57 -1.55
N HIS A 107 5.36 3.41 -1.18
CA HIS A 107 6.14 4.48 -0.54
C HIS A 107 6.96 5.23 -1.60
N SER A 108 6.98 6.57 -1.52
CA SER A 108 7.85 7.40 -2.37
C SER A 108 7.63 7.09 -3.86
N GLY A 109 8.67 6.66 -4.59
CA GLY A 109 8.58 6.16 -5.97
C GLY A 109 7.50 5.08 -6.22
N GLY A 110 7.21 4.21 -5.25
CA GLY A 110 6.11 3.24 -5.33
C GLY A 110 4.72 3.88 -5.38
N GLY A 111 4.62 5.13 -4.90
CA GLY A 111 3.42 5.96 -4.85
C GLY A 111 3.50 7.23 -5.71
N CYS A 112 4.32 7.23 -6.77
CA CYS A 112 4.55 8.41 -7.63
C CYS A 112 4.15 8.23 -9.09
N ASN A 113 4.08 6.99 -9.59
CA ASN A 113 3.79 6.74 -11.00
C ASN A 113 2.27 6.66 -11.24
N ALA A 114 1.72 7.62 -11.98
CA ALA A 114 0.30 7.72 -12.29
C ALA A 114 -0.23 6.59 -13.22
N SER A 115 0.67 5.77 -13.77
CA SER A 115 0.35 4.64 -14.66
C SER A 115 0.93 3.30 -14.20
N GLY A 116 1.60 3.28 -13.04
CA GLY A 116 2.33 2.13 -12.53
C GLY A 116 2.25 2.04 -11.01
N GLY A 117 3.14 1.25 -10.41
CA GLY A 117 3.26 1.10 -8.96
C GLY A 117 1.91 0.84 -8.26
N VAL A 118 1.60 1.63 -7.24
CA VAL A 118 0.35 1.50 -6.49
C VAL A 118 -0.89 1.80 -7.33
N VAL A 119 -0.80 2.67 -8.35
CA VAL A 119 -1.96 2.99 -9.21
C VAL A 119 -2.33 1.79 -10.09
N SER A 120 -1.35 1.19 -10.77
CA SER A 120 -1.62 0.00 -11.58
C SER A 120 -2.14 -1.15 -10.74
N ALA A 121 -1.62 -1.30 -9.51
CA ALA A 121 -2.09 -2.29 -8.56
C ALA A 121 -3.52 -2.02 -8.07
N ALA A 122 -3.87 -0.77 -7.78
CA ALA A 122 -5.21 -0.39 -7.33
C ALA A 122 -6.30 -0.56 -8.40
N LEU A 123 -5.90 -0.50 -9.67
CA LEU A 123 -6.77 -0.69 -10.83
C LEU A 123 -6.69 -2.12 -11.42
N ALA A 124 -5.91 -3.01 -10.80
CA ALA A 124 -5.70 -4.37 -11.30
C ALA A 124 -6.91 -5.28 -11.09
N SER A 125 -6.84 -6.44 -11.73
CA SER A 125 -7.65 -7.62 -11.40
C SER A 125 -6.71 -8.72 -10.88
N PRO A 126 -6.97 -9.33 -9.70
CA PRO A 126 -8.12 -9.11 -8.81
C PRO A 126 -8.11 -7.71 -8.16
N PRO A 127 -9.30 -7.18 -7.79
CA PRO A 127 -9.39 -5.90 -7.09
C PRO A 127 -8.68 -5.98 -5.73
N VAL A 128 -8.12 -4.85 -5.29
CA VAL A 128 -7.49 -4.74 -3.98
C VAL A 128 -8.48 -4.19 -2.95
N HIS A 129 -8.36 -4.66 -1.72
CA HIS A 129 -9.09 -4.13 -0.57
C HIS A 129 -8.67 -2.69 -0.27
N ALA A 130 -7.37 -2.41 -0.27
CA ALA A 130 -6.86 -1.08 0.01
C ALA A 130 -5.60 -0.71 -0.79
N ALA A 131 -5.51 0.55 -1.17
CA ALA A 131 -4.33 1.19 -1.73
C ALA A 131 -3.86 2.31 -0.80
N LEU A 132 -2.63 2.21 -0.31
CA LEU A 132 -2.00 3.22 0.55
C LEU A 132 -0.86 3.89 -0.20
N VAL A 133 -0.94 5.22 -0.35
CA VAL A 133 0.11 6.05 -0.92
C VAL A 133 0.83 6.74 0.22
N ILE A 134 2.09 6.37 0.44
CA ILE A 134 2.89 6.82 1.59
C ILE A 134 3.96 7.79 1.09
N ASP A 135 3.76 9.07 1.37
CA ASP A 135 4.70 10.16 1.09
C ASP A 135 5.19 10.18 -0.37
N GLY A 136 4.23 10.04 -1.29
CA GLY A 136 4.44 10.04 -2.74
C GLY A 136 4.62 11.43 -3.34
N CYS A 137 4.52 11.53 -4.67
CA CYS A 137 4.91 12.74 -5.40
C CYS A 137 3.91 13.91 -5.27
N MET A 138 2.67 13.64 -4.86
CA MET A 138 1.62 14.64 -4.66
C MET A 138 1.35 15.52 -5.89
N GLU A 139 1.35 14.90 -7.07
CA GLU A 139 1.06 15.57 -8.36
C GLU A 139 -0.40 15.39 -8.78
N PRO A 140 -1.05 16.37 -9.44
CA PRO A 140 -2.48 16.29 -9.77
C PRO A 140 -2.85 15.14 -10.71
N ASP A 141 -1.96 14.77 -11.62
CA ASP A 141 -2.15 13.63 -12.54
C ASP A 141 -2.20 12.30 -11.78
N PHE A 142 -1.27 12.09 -10.83
CA PHE A 142 -1.30 10.96 -9.92
C PHE A 142 -2.56 10.98 -9.05
N ALA A 143 -2.94 12.14 -8.50
CA ALA A 143 -4.15 12.31 -7.69
C ALA A 143 -5.39 11.82 -8.43
N SER A 144 -5.53 12.24 -9.69
CA SER A 144 -6.65 11.81 -10.53
C SER A 144 -6.58 10.33 -10.87
N ALA A 145 -5.39 9.76 -11.07
CA ALA A 145 -5.24 8.35 -11.38
C ALA A 145 -5.60 7.45 -10.20
N ILE A 146 -5.09 7.73 -8.99
CA ILE A 146 -5.37 6.90 -7.81
C ILE A 146 -6.81 7.06 -7.31
N ALA A 147 -7.41 8.24 -7.44
CA ALA A 147 -8.80 8.47 -7.04
C ALA A 147 -9.83 7.69 -7.90
N ARG A 148 -9.42 7.18 -9.08
CA ARG A 148 -10.24 6.33 -9.95
C ARG A 148 -10.26 4.86 -9.54
N ALA A 149 -9.60 4.49 -8.43
CA ALA A 149 -9.69 3.15 -7.86
C ALA A 149 -11.16 2.71 -7.72
N PRO A 150 -11.47 1.40 -7.84
CA PRO A 150 -12.83 0.89 -7.71
C PRO A 150 -13.53 1.42 -6.46
N ALA A 151 -14.86 1.59 -6.54
CA ALA A 151 -15.67 2.10 -5.44
C ALA A 151 -15.59 1.22 -4.17
N THR A 152 -15.15 -0.04 -4.31
CA THR A 152 -14.94 -1.02 -3.23
C THR A 152 -13.54 -1.00 -2.63
N THR A 153 -12.57 -0.34 -3.27
CA THR A 153 -11.17 -0.29 -2.82
C THR A 153 -10.98 0.91 -1.92
N HIS A 154 -10.49 0.76 -0.69
CA HIS A 154 -10.07 1.88 0.15
C HIS A 154 -8.85 2.59 -0.46
N VAL A 155 -8.82 3.91 -0.42
CA VAL A 155 -7.67 4.72 -0.85
C VAL A 155 -7.27 5.66 0.26
N ILE A 156 -6.04 5.52 0.73
CA ILE A 156 -5.43 6.38 1.75
C ILE A 156 -4.20 7.03 1.14
N VAL A 157 -4.11 8.35 1.16
CA VAL A 157 -2.93 9.09 0.74
C VAL A 157 -2.43 9.92 1.90
N SER A 158 -1.25 9.58 2.41
CA SER A 158 -0.64 10.28 3.53
C SER A 158 0.67 10.95 3.08
N TRP A 159 0.91 12.19 3.47
CA TRP A 159 2.13 12.93 3.12
C TRP A 159 2.64 13.77 4.29
N GLN A 160 3.88 14.24 4.17
CA GLN A 160 4.45 15.27 5.04
C GLN A 160 5.10 16.38 4.22
N THR A 161 5.35 17.53 4.85
CA THR A 161 5.84 18.75 4.18
C THR A 161 7.29 19.10 4.52
N GLN A 162 7.92 18.38 5.44
CA GLN A 162 9.30 18.59 5.88
C GLN A 162 10.30 18.19 4.79
N SER A 163 10.10 17.06 4.10
CA SER A 163 10.93 16.67 2.94
C SER A 163 10.44 17.30 1.64
N TRP A 164 9.19 17.76 1.59
CA TRP A 164 8.48 18.09 0.34
C TRP A 164 7.84 19.48 0.33
N ALA A 165 8.58 20.51 0.74
CA ALA A 165 8.03 21.86 0.95
C ALA A 165 7.35 22.53 -0.27
N ARG A 166 7.60 22.04 -1.50
CA ARG A 166 7.15 22.69 -2.76
C ARG A 166 6.22 21.84 -3.61
N ARG A 167 5.69 20.73 -3.10
CA ARG A 167 4.74 19.92 -3.89
C ARG A 167 3.41 20.64 -4.07
N PRO A 168 2.68 20.39 -5.16
CA PRO A 168 1.44 21.08 -5.45
C PRO A 168 0.25 20.46 -4.65
N PHE A 169 0.36 20.36 -3.33
CA PHE A 169 -0.60 19.68 -2.45
C PHE A 169 -2.06 20.14 -2.66
N GLY A 170 -2.29 21.45 -2.78
CA GLY A 170 -3.64 21.97 -3.03
C GLY A 170 -4.18 21.60 -4.42
N ALA A 171 -3.32 21.49 -5.44
CA ALA A 171 -3.75 21.02 -6.75
C ALA A 171 -3.99 19.50 -6.77
N PHE A 172 -3.19 18.74 -6.00
CA PHE A 172 -3.43 17.32 -5.74
C PHE A 172 -4.80 17.10 -5.11
N GLU A 173 -5.08 17.77 -3.98
CA GLU A 173 -6.33 17.61 -3.24
C GLU A 173 -7.54 17.94 -4.11
N ARG A 174 -7.51 19.06 -4.84
CA ARG A 174 -8.59 19.42 -5.77
C ARG A 174 -8.79 18.37 -6.86
N ALA A 175 -7.71 17.82 -7.40
CA ALA A 175 -7.79 16.78 -8.43
C ALA A 175 -8.35 15.46 -7.87
N PHE A 176 -7.93 15.05 -6.67
CA PHE A 176 -8.45 13.87 -5.98
C PHE A 176 -9.94 14.01 -5.67
N ARG A 177 -10.34 15.10 -5.01
CA ARG A 177 -11.75 15.36 -4.63
C ARG A 177 -12.67 15.48 -5.84
N ARG A 178 -12.19 16.05 -6.95
CA ARG A 178 -12.96 16.10 -8.20
C ARG A 178 -13.27 14.70 -8.72
N GLU A 179 -12.28 13.80 -8.78
CA GLU A 179 -12.53 12.43 -9.24
C GLU A 179 -13.39 11.65 -8.26
N GLU A 180 -13.25 11.87 -6.94
CA GLU A 180 -14.10 11.27 -5.90
C GLU A 180 -15.57 11.65 -6.08
N VAL A 181 -15.88 12.90 -6.43
CA VAL A 181 -17.26 13.33 -6.76
C VAL A 181 -17.79 12.62 -8.01
N LEU A 182 -16.94 12.45 -9.02
CA LEU A 182 -17.31 11.75 -10.27
C LEU A 182 -17.44 10.24 -10.10
N ARG A 183 -16.74 9.67 -9.11
CA ARG A 183 -16.64 8.23 -8.83
C ARG A 183 -16.63 8.00 -7.32
N PRO A 184 -17.79 8.20 -6.66
CA PRO A 184 -17.87 8.09 -5.22
C PRO A 184 -17.50 6.68 -4.75
N ALA A 185 -16.86 6.60 -3.59
CA ALA A 185 -16.65 5.35 -2.89
C ALA A 185 -17.99 4.76 -2.42
N ALA A 186 -18.07 3.43 -2.32
CA ALA A 186 -19.23 2.77 -1.74
C ALA A 186 -19.33 3.10 -0.23
N PRO A 187 -20.53 2.97 0.38
CA PRO A 187 -20.67 3.14 1.84
C PRO A 187 -19.65 2.29 2.61
N GLY A 188 -18.98 2.90 3.59
CA GLY A 188 -17.93 2.24 4.38
C GLY A 188 -16.54 2.21 3.75
N VAL A 189 -16.39 2.59 2.48
CA VAL A 189 -15.09 2.62 1.78
C VAL A 189 -14.41 3.98 1.95
N LEU A 190 -13.14 3.97 2.30
CA LEU A 190 -12.35 5.15 2.67
C LEU A 190 -11.73 5.84 1.45
N ARG A 191 -11.70 7.19 1.49
CA ARG A 191 -11.07 8.10 0.51
C ARG A 191 -10.35 9.22 1.27
N GLU A 192 -9.24 8.86 1.90
CA GLU A 192 -8.58 9.69 2.90
C GLU A 192 -7.35 10.39 2.35
N LEU A 193 -7.23 11.68 2.72
CA LEU A 193 -6.07 12.51 2.49
C LEU A 193 -5.55 12.97 3.86
N GLU A 194 -4.33 12.57 4.22
CA GLU A 194 -3.79 12.78 5.56
C GLU A 194 -2.43 13.51 5.51
N HIS A 195 -2.37 14.69 6.13
CA HIS A 195 -1.12 15.39 6.37
C HIS A 195 -0.55 15.01 7.75
N LEU A 196 0.62 14.38 7.76
CA LEU A 196 1.33 14.02 8.98
C LEU A 196 2.52 14.95 9.24
N ARG A 197 2.93 15.02 10.50
CA ARG A 197 4.12 15.76 10.96
C ARG A 197 5.04 14.83 11.75
N PRO A 198 5.84 14.00 11.06
CA PRO A 198 6.84 13.15 11.72
C PRO A 198 7.80 13.99 12.56
N THR A 199 8.32 13.46 13.66
CA THR A 199 9.31 14.14 14.49
C THR A 199 10.71 13.53 14.34
N GLU A 200 10.79 12.42 13.61
CA GLU A 200 12.01 11.68 13.36
C GLU A 200 12.96 12.43 12.41
N PRO A 201 14.29 12.23 12.54
CA PRO A 201 15.28 12.90 11.70
C PRO A 201 15.15 12.65 10.20
N MET A 202 14.51 11.54 9.80
CA MET A 202 14.19 11.23 8.41
C MET A 202 12.69 11.14 8.19
N PRO A 203 12.00 12.29 8.02
CA PRO A 203 10.53 12.34 7.91
C PRO A 203 9.98 11.48 6.78
N HIS A 204 10.70 11.40 5.66
CA HIS A 204 10.25 10.63 4.50
C HIS A 204 10.08 9.14 4.77
N ASP A 205 11.03 8.54 5.49
CA ASP A 205 10.98 7.11 5.85
C ASP A 205 10.06 6.89 7.06
N ALA A 206 10.03 7.82 8.00
CA ALA A 206 9.17 7.76 9.19
C ALA A 206 7.67 7.69 8.84
N MET A 207 7.27 8.20 7.67
CA MET A 207 5.90 8.06 7.18
C MET A 207 5.44 6.60 7.07
N VAL A 208 6.33 5.65 6.73
CA VAL A 208 5.95 4.24 6.57
C VAL A 208 5.40 3.64 7.87
N PRO A 209 6.14 3.60 9.00
CA PRO A 209 5.58 3.09 10.25
C PRO A 209 4.37 3.90 10.73
N LEU A 210 4.38 5.23 10.62
CA LEU A 210 3.25 6.07 11.06
C LEU A 210 1.95 5.71 10.34
N VAL A 211 1.99 5.62 9.02
CA VAL A 211 0.81 5.31 8.19
C VAL A 211 0.34 3.88 8.42
N LEU A 212 1.26 2.91 8.47
CA LEU A 212 0.87 1.50 8.71
C LEU A 212 0.27 1.32 10.10
N GLN A 213 0.84 1.92 11.15
CA GLN A 213 0.30 1.86 12.51
C GLN A 213 -1.05 2.56 12.65
N ARG A 214 -1.31 3.59 11.85
CA ARG A 214 -2.59 4.32 11.85
C ARG A 214 -3.69 3.54 11.15
N TRP A 215 -3.42 3.06 9.94
CA TRP A 215 -4.47 2.60 9.03
C TRP A 215 -4.66 1.08 8.97
N LEU A 216 -3.62 0.28 9.23
CA LEU A 216 -3.80 -1.18 9.22
C LEU A 216 -4.86 -1.67 10.21
N PRO A 217 -4.98 -1.15 11.45
CA PRO A 217 -6.06 -1.53 12.36
C PRO A 217 -7.45 -1.30 11.78
N ALA A 218 -7.68 -0.16 11.13
CA ALA A 218 -8.97 0.17 10.54
C ALA A 218 -9.26 -0.68 9.29
N LEU A 219 -8.25 -0.95 8.45
CA LEU A 219 -8.42 -1.70 7.21
C LEU A 219 -8.48 -3.22 7.42
N LEU A 220 -7.87 -3.72 8.50
CA LEU A 220 -7.79 -5.14 8.82
C LEU A 220 -8.78 -5.59 9.91
N SER A 221 -9.56 -4.69 10.51
CA SER A 221 -10.59 -5.08 11.47
C SER A 221 -11.63 -6.01 10.81
N SER A 222 -12.32 -6.81 11.62
CA SER A 222 -13.44 -7.65 11.16
C SER A 222 -14.59 -6.82 10.61
N ASP A 223 -14.74 -5.60 11.09
CA ASP A 223 -15.85 -4.68 10.78
C ASP A 223 -15.56 -3.86 9.51
N ALA A 224 -14.36 -4.00 8.95
CA ALA A 224 -13.92 -3.33 7.72
C ALA A 224 -14.36 -4.04 6.43
N LEU A 225 -15.13 -5.13 6.54
CA LEU A 225 -15.78 -5.75 5.39
C LEU A 225 -17.01 -4.89 5.02
N PRO A 226 -17.18 -4.47 3.76
CA PRO A 226 -18.50 -4.04 3.32
C PRO A 226 -19.46 -5.21 3.55
N ASP A 227 -20.63 -4.94 4.16
CA ASP A 227 -21.73 -5.89 4.23
C ASP A 227 -22.10 -6.29 2.79
N LEU A 228 -21.52 -7.36 2.28
CA LEU A 228 -21.98 -8.01 1.07
C LEU A 228 -23.22 -8.78 1.48
N PRO A 229 -24.44 -8.41 1.02
CA PRO A 229 -25.61 -9.20 1.31
C PRO A 229 -25.38 -10.62 0.77
N CYS A 230 -25.42 -11.60 1.67
CA CYS A 230 -25.44 -13.01 1.30
C CYS A 230 -26.63 -13.24 0.36
N VAL A 231 -26.35 -13.39 -0.93
CA VAL A 231 -27.32 -13.99 -1.85
C VAL A 231 -27.18 -15.50 -1.67
N SER A 232 -28.05 -16.06 -0.85
CA SER A 232 -28.27 -17.51 -0.76
C SER A 232 -28.88 -18.04 -2.07
N PRO A 233 -28.63 -19.31 -2.44
CA PRO A 233 -28.55 -19.79 -3.83
C PRO A 233 -29.87 -19.78 -4.61
#